data_AF-A0A8S3GHF4-F1
#
_entry.id   AF-A0A8S3GHF4-F1
#
_cell.length_a   1.000
_cell.length_b   1.000
_cell.length_c   1.000
_cell.angle_alpha   90.00
_cell.angle_beta   90.00
_cell.angle_gamma   90.00
#
_symmetry.space_group_name_H-M   'P 1'
#
loop_
_entity.id
_entity.type
_entity.pdbx_description
1 polymer ?
#
loop_
_entity_poly.entity_id
_entity_poly.type
_entity_poly.pdbx_seq_one_letter_code
_entity_poly.pdbx_strand_id
1 'polypeptide(L)'
;KQYFTLVPRTSYHITLADFRNNANLTKKSIYELQEEQKRLDKYNTTVKCDNKEIFIIHTHEIRMTIELDNDYIARIKQYHQQWSKKFHQLISDYYTPFYITIGYQYKHLPNETVLKEFNRLLADWEGIPFDIELDSIAICSYKDAITYEPILRRKH
;
A
#
# COMPACT_ATOMS: atom_id res chain seq x y z
N LYS A 1 27.92 -1.36 6.73
CA LYS A 1 27.29 -0.13 6.17
C LYS A 1 25.80 -0.42 6.02
N GLN A 2 24.92 0.52 6.37
CA GLN A 2 23.48 0.37 6.17
C GLN A 2 23.09 0.89 4.77
N TYR A 3 22.33 0.08 4.02
CA TYR A 3 21.88 0.36 2.63
C TYR A 3 20.36 0.59 2.54
N PHE A 4 19.62 0.07 3.51
CA PHE A 4 18.16 0.10 3.58
C PHE A 4 17.70 0.67 4.92
N THR A 5 16.56 1.34 4.88
CA THR A 5 15.83 1.80 6.07
C THR A 5 14.49 1.09 6.09
N LEU A 6 14.21 0.36 7.16
CA LEU A 6 12.89 -0.24 7.37
C LEU A 6 11.88 0.87 7.69
N VAL A 7 10.67 0.76 7.14
CA VAL A 7 9.57 1.65 7.52
C VAL A 7 9.00 1.18 8.86
N PRO A 8 8.52 2.10 9.71
CA PRO A 8 7.92 1.70 10.98
C PRO A 8 6.63 0.90 10.72
N ARG A 9 6.32 -0.06 11.60
CA ARG A 9 5.14 -0.94 11.44
C ARG A 9 3.83 -0.17 11.36
N THR A 10 3.74 1.00 12.01
CA THR A 10 2.58 1.90 11.94
C THR A 10 2.33 2.46 10.55
N SER A 11 3.29 2.32 9.64
CA SER A 11 3.23 2.76 8.24
C SER A 11 2.92 1.63 7.28
N TYR A 12 2.80 0.38 7.75
CA TYR A 12 2.46 -0.74 6.88
C TYR A 12 1.04 -0.58 6.37
N HIS A 13 0.90 -0.58 5.05
CA HIS A 13 -0.36 -0.44 4.36
C HIS A 13 -0.27 -1.12 3.00
N ILE A 14 -1.44 -1.32 2.39
CA ILE A 14 -1.55 -1.73 1.00
C ILE A 14 -2.17 -0.56 0.24
N THR A 15 -1.48 -0.09 -0.78
CA THR A 15 -2.03 0.91 -1.67
C THR A 15 -3.01 0.26 -2.64
N LEU A 16 -4.30 0.57 -2.50
CA LEU A 16 -5.34 0.07 -3.40
C LEU A 16 -5.49 0.94 -4.65
N ALA A 17 -5.28 2.25 -4.51
CA ALA A 17 -5.29 3.22 -5.59
C ALA A 17 -4.38 4.39 -5.21
N ASP A 18 -3.49 4.78 -6.12
CA ASP A 18 -2.62 5.94 -5.94
C ASP A 18 -3.22 7.18 -6.61
N PHE A 19 -3.36 8.25 -5.83
CA PHE A 19 -3.86 9.54 -6.30
C PHE A 19 -2.67 10.37 -6.82
N ARG A 20 -2.57 10.48 -8.16
CA ARG A 20 -1.57 11.29 -8.84
C ARG A 20 -1.78 12.78 -8.52
N ASN A 21 -0.68 13.44 -8.18
CA ASN A 21 -0.45 14.87 -8.33
C ASN A 21 -1.46 15.79 -7.61
N ASN A 22 -1.07 16.29 -6.42
CA ASN A 22 -1.84 17.21 -5.57
C ASN A 22 -2.31 18.50 -6.28
N ALA A 23 -1.71 18.86 -7.42
CA ALA A 23 -2.04 20.07 -8.19
C ALA A 23 -3.51 20.14 -8.64
N ASN A 24 -4.21 18.99 -8.75
CA ASN A 24 -5.60 18.92 -9.20
C ASN A 24 -6.62 18.74 -8.04
N LEU A 25 -6.18 18.77 -6.78
CA LEU A 25 -7.08 18.66 -5.63
C LEU A 25 -7.88 19.95 -5.45
N THR A 26 -9.12 19.95 -5.93
CA THR A 26 -10.08 21.03 -5.67
C THR A 26 -10.89 20.77 -4.40
N LYS A 27 -11.53 21.81 -3.84
CA LYS A 27 -12.51 21.63 -2.74
C LYS A 27 -13.61 20.63 -3.09
N LYS A 28 -14.06 20.61 -4.36
CA LYS A 28 -15.05 19.66 -4.87
C LYS A 28 -14.52 18.23 -4.83
N SER A 29 -13.30 18.01 -5.33
CA SER A 29 -12.66 16.69 -5.32
C SER A 29 -12.47 16.16 -3.90
N ILE A 30 -12.04 17.00 -2.96
CA ILE A 30 -11.93 16.62 -1.53
C ILE A 30 -13.29 16.21 -0.97
N TYR A 31 -14.35 16.96 -1.24
CA TYR A 31 -15.70 16.60 -0.82
C TYR A 31 -16.15 15.25 -1.38
N GLU A 32 -15.91 15.00 -2.68
CA GLU A 32 -16.27 13.72 -3.31
C GLU A 32 -15.49 12.53 -2.74
N LEU A 33 -14.22 12.73 -2.36
CA LEU A 33 -13.41 11.73 -1.66
C LEU A 33 -13.95 11.47 -0.24
N GLN A 34 -14.37 12.50 0.48
CA GLN A 34 -14.98 12.35 1.81
C GLN A 34 -16.31 11.58 1.73
N GLU A 35 -17.15 11.86 0.74
CA GLU A 35 -18.39 11.09 0.53
C GLU A 35 -18.08 9.63 0.16
N GLU A 36 -17.00 9.38 -0.59
CA GLU A 36 -16.53 8.03 -0.87
C GLU A 36 -16.05 7.31 0.39
N GLN A 37 -15.29 7.97 1.27
CA GLN A 37 -14.89 7.41 2.55
C GLN A 37 -16.11 7.04 3.40
N LYS A 38 -17.11 7.92 3.51
CA LYS A 38 -18.37 7.63 4.22
C LYS A 38 -19.13 6.44 3.63
N ARG A 39 -19.04 6.25 2.31
CA ARG A 39 -19.61 5.07 1.63
C ARG A 39 -18.87 3.81 2.05
N LEU A 40 -17.54 3.83 2.07
CA LEU A 40 -16.71 2.70 2.46
C LEU A 40 -16.91 2.32 3.94
N ASP A 41 -17.05 3.30 4.83
CA ASP A 41 -17.27 3.07 6.27
C ASP A 41 -18.60 2.33 6.57
N LYS A 42 -19.53 2.24 5.60
CA LYS A 42 -20.77 1.45 5.73
C LYS A 42 -20.57 -0.05 5.46
N TYR A 43 -19.43 -0.44 4.90
CA TYR A 43 -19.12 -1.82 4.56
C TYR A 43 -17.97 -2.32 5.44
N ASN A 44 -18.07 -3.57 5.91
CA ASN A 44 -16.90 -4.21 6.47
C ASN A 44 -15.90 -4.51 5.35
N THR A 45 -14.74 -3.88 5.43
CA THR A 45 -13.65 -4.03 4.47
C THR A 45 -12.38 -4.57 5.13
N THR A 46 -12.49 -5.12 6.35
CA THR A 46 -11.37 -5.85 6.95
C THR A 46 -11.13 -7.16 6.21
N VAL A 47 -9.87 -7.59 6.19
CA VAL A 47 -9.46 -8.86 5.60
C VAL A 47 -8.24 -9.37 6.33
N LYS A 48 -8.20 -10.69 6.55
CA LYS A 48 -6.98 -11.34 7.01
C LYS A 48 -6.06 -11.53 5.80
N CYS A 49 -4.82 -11.08 5.92
CA CYS A 49 -3.80 -11.41 4.96
C CYS A 49 -2.75 -12.31 5.61
N ASP A 50 -2.15 -13.14 4.77
CA ASP A 50 -1.00 -13.97 5.13
C ASP A 50 0.19 -13.49 4.28
N ASN A 51 1.40 -13.51 4.84
CA ASN A 51 2.60 -13.22 4.06
C ASN A 51 2.90 -14.37 3.09
N LYS A 52 3.41 -14.01 1.91
CA LYS A 52 3.83 -14.99 0.90
C LYS A 52 5.33 -14.99 0.66
N GLU A 53 5.88 -13.83 0.32
CA GLU A 53 7.30 -13.69 -0.03
C GLU A 53 7.79 -12.28 0.29
N ILE A 54 9.07 -12.15 0.63
CA ILE A 54 9.75 -10.86 0.80
C ILE A 54 10.87 -10.74 -0.23
N PHE A 55 10.89 -9.65 -0.98
CA PHE A 55 11.88 -9.43 -2.04
C PHE A 55 12.04 -7.95 -2.37
N ILE A 56 13.07 -7.62 -3.15
CA ILE A 56 13.26 -6.27 -3.70
C ILE A 56 12.58 -6.15 -5.07
N ILE A 57 11.75 -5.13 -5.26
CA ILE A 57 11.27 -4.72 -6.58
C ILE A 57 11.98 -3.43 -6.99
N HIS A 58 12.52 -3.44 -8.22
CA HIS A 58 13.04 -2.25 -8.91
C HIS A 58 13.94 -1.37 -8.03
N THR A 59 15.00 -1.95 -7.49
CA THR A 59 16.19 -1.28 -6.92
C THR A 59 15.99 -0.29 -5.76
N HIS A 60 14.78 -0.05 -5.27
CA HIS A 60 14.53 0.96 -4.24
C HIS A 60 13.57 0.55 -3.12
N GLU A 61 12.88 -0.58 -3.22
CA GLU A 61 11.89 -1.00 -2.23
C GLU A 61 12.06 -2.47 -1.84
N ILE A 62 12.01 -2.73 -0.54
CA ILE A 62 11.81 -4.08 0.00
C ILE A 62 10.30 -4.23 0.19
N ARG A 63 9.72 -5.19 -0.53
CA ARG A 63 8.29 -5.46 -0.54
C ARG A 63 8.03 -6.85 0.02
N MET A 64 6.91 -6.94 0.72
CA MET A 64 6.33 -8.20 1.14
C MET A 64 5.05 -8.39 0.35
N THR A 65 5.00 -9.42 -0.50
CA THR A 65 3.75 -9.84 -1.12
C THR A 65 2.91 -10.55 -0.08
N ILE A 66 1.60 -10.33 -0.21
CA ILE A 66 0.61 -10.91 0.67
C ILE A 66 -0.38 -11.72 -0.15
N GLU A 67 -0.94 -12.73 0.49
CA GLU A 67 -2.08 -13.47 -0.03
C GLU A 67 -3.36 -12.92 0.59
N LEU A 68 -4.37 -12.73 -0.25
CA LEU A 68 -5.69 -12.22 0.11
C LEU A 68 -6.74 -13.16 -0.48
N ASP A 69 -7.89 -13.29 0.18
CA ASP A 69 -8.97 -14.11 -0.35
C ASP A 69 -9.49 -13.57 -1.69
N ASN A 70 -9.89 -14.48 -2.58
CA ASN A 70 -10.32 -14.13 -3.94
C ASN A 70 -11.54 -13.20 -3.96
N ASP A 71 -12.45 -13.31 -2.98
CA ASP A 71 -13.64 -12.47 -2.90
C ASP A 71 -13.26 -11.03 -2.55
N TYR A 72 -12.30 -10.83 -1.64
CA TYR A 72 -11.73 -9.53 -1.35
C TYR A 72 -11.02 -8.95 -2.56
N ILE A 73 -10.18 -9.72 -3.26
CA ILE A 73 -9.52 -9.27 -4.49
C ILE A 73 -10.57 -8.82 -5.53
N ALA A 74 -11.66 -9.58 -5.71
CA ALA A 74 -12.73 -9.23 -6.64
C ALA A 74 -13.43 -7.91 -6.22
N ARG A 75 -13.73 -7.73 -4.93
CA ARG A 75 -14.30 -6.48 -4.39
C ARG A 75 -13.38 -5.28 -4.62
N ILE A 76 -12.09 -5.41 -4.35
CA ILE A 76 -11.12 -4.33 -4.58
C ILE A 76 -11.03 -3.97 -6.06
N LYS A 77 -11.00 -4.96 -6.96
CA LYS A 77 -11.02 -4.70 -8.40
C LYS A 77 -12.27 -3.92 -8.83
N GLN A 78 -13.43 -4.23 -8.25
CA GLN A 78 -14.66 -3.46 -8.49
C GLN A 78 -14.55 -2.02 -7.98
N TYR A 79 -14.01 -1.81 -6.76
CA TYR A 79 -13.78 -0.47 -6.23
C TYR A 79 -12.79 0.31 -7.09
N HIS A 80 -11.67 -0.28 -7.48
CA HIS A 80 -10.69 0.34 -8.37
C HIS A 80 -11.33 0.76 -9.69
N GLN A 81 -12.13 -0.10 -10.33
CA GLN A 81 -12.85 0.27 -11.56
C GLN A 81 -13.83 1.44 -11.37
N GLN A 82 -14.55 1.48 -10.24
CA GLN A 82 -15.46 2.57 -9.91
C GLN A 82 -14.70 3.87 -9.68
N TRP A 83 -13.59 3.80 -8.92
CA TRP A 83 -12.76 4.95 -8.58
C TRP A 83 -12.00 5.47 -9.80
N SER A 84 -11.44 4.62 -10.66
CA SER A 84 -10.81 5.04 -11.91
C SER A 84 -11.80 5.75 -12.84
N LYS A 85 -13.10 5.40 -12.82
CA LYS A 85 -14.12 6.14 -13.59
C LYS A 85 -14.48 7.47 -12.93
N LYS A 86 -14.80 7.44 -11.63
CA LYS A 86 -15.28 8.60 -10.86
C LYS A 86 -14.18 9.66 -10.67
N PHE A 87 -12.96 9.22 -10.41
CA PHE A 87 -11.79 10.03 -10.10
C PHE A 87 -10.69 9.88 -11.16
N HIS A 88 -11.05 9.69 -12.43
CA HIS A 88 -10.09 9.46 -13.54
C HIS A 88 -8.97 10.50 -13.67
N GLN A 89 -9.22 11.75 -13.21
CA GLN A 89 -8.22 12.82 -13.22
C GLN A 89 -7.24 12.75 -12.04
N LEU A 90 -7.57 11.97 -11.03
CA LEU A 90 -6.82 11.86 -9.78
C LEU A 90 -6.16 10.49 -9.63
N ILE A 91 -6.78 9.40 -10.09
CA ILE A 91 -6.27 8.04 -9.85
C ILE A 91 -5.50 7.51 -11.06
N SER A 92 -4.40 6.81 -10.80
CA SER A 92 -3.67 6.05 -11.82
C SER A 92 -4.51 4.89 -12.37
N ASP A 93 -4.54 4.70 -13.69
CA ASP A 93 -5.17 3.51 -14.31
C ASP A 93 -4.42 2.20 -13.99
N TYR A 94 -3.20 2.30 -13.46
CA TYR A 94 -2.38 1.14 -13.16
C TYR A 94 -2.81 0.46 -11.87
N TYR A 95 -3.40 -0.73 -12.02
CA TYR A 95 -3.65 -1.63 -10.90
C TYR A 95 -2.34 -2.22 -10.40
N THR A 96 -2.02 -1.95 -9.14
CA THR A 96 -0.78 -2.40 -8.52
C THR A 96 -0.99 -3.74 -7.81
N PRO A 97 -0.05 -4.70 -7.90
CA PRO A 97 -0.12 -5.93 -7.11
C PRO A 97 -0.21 -5.64 -5.62
N PHE A 98 -0.86 -6.53 -4.85
CA PHE A 98 -0.95 -6.39 -3.40
C PHE A 98 0.38 -6.69 -2.72
N TYR A 99 1.00 -5.66 -2.15
CA TYR A 99 2.19 -5.78 -1.35
C TYR A 99 2.20 -4.74 -0.24
N ILE A 100 3.02 -4.99 0.78
CA ILE A 100 3.35 -4.04 1.83
C ILE A 100 4.82 -3.67 1.65
N THR A 101 5.12 -2.37 1.55
CA THR A 101 6.50 -1.90 1.57
C THR A 101 7.01 -1.93 3.00
N ILE A 102 8.07 -2.71 3.24
CA ILE A 102 8.67 -2.86 4.57
C ILE A 102 9.97 -2.07 4.73
N GLY A 103 10.54 -1.58 3.62
CA GLY A 103 11.73 -0.74 3.65
C GLY A 103 12.08 -0.12 2.30
N TYR A 104 12.91 0.92 2.36
CA TYR A 104 13.42 1.64 1.19
C TYR A 104 14.95 1.57 1.12
N GLN A 105 15.48 1.46 -0.10
CA GLN A 105 16.91 1.60 -0.36
C GLN A 105 17.26 3.09 -0.44
N TYR A 106 18.22 3.55 0.38
CA TYR A 106 18.68 4.94 0.35
C TYR A 106 20.14 5.07 -0.09
N LYS A 107 20.82 3.95 -0.34
CA LYS A 107 22.17 3.90 -0.94
C LYS A 107 22.23 2.79 -1.97
N HIS A 108 22.86 3.06 -3.11
CA HIS A 108 23.11 2.04 -4.11
C HIS A 108 23.92 0.87 -3.56
N LEU A 109 23.49 -0.34 -3.89
CA LEU A 109 24.26 -1.54 -3.64
C LEU A 109 25.52 -1.52 -4.53
N PRO A 110 26.65 -2.05 -4.03
CA PRO A 110 27.93 -1.93 -4.72
C PRO A 110 28.02 -2.76 -6.01
N ASN A 111 27.24 -3.84 -6.15
CA ASN A 111 27.19 -4.68 -7.36
C ASN A 111 25.99 -5.66 -7.31
N GLU A 112 25.73 -6.35 -8.44
CA GLU A 112 24.66 -7.35 -8.57
C GLU A 112 24.83 -8.57 -7.66
N THR A 113 26.06 -8.99 -7.35
CA THR A 113 26.32 -10.13 -6.46
C THR A 113 25.76 -9.87 -5.07
N VAL A 114 25.95 -8.65 -4.54
CA VAL A 114 25.38 -8.24 -3.25
C VAL A 114 23.85 -8.20 -3.31
N LEU A 115 23.26 -7.74 -4.41
CA LEU A 115 21.80 -7.74 -4.59
C LEU A 115 21.23 -9.17 -4.59
N LYS A 116 21.87 -10.11 -5.31
CA LYS A 116 21.45 -11.51 -5.36
C LYS A 116 21.51 -12.16 -3.98
N GLU A 117 22.60 -11.96 -3.25
CA GLU A 117 22.76 -12.52 -1.91
C GLU A 117 21.75 -11.90 -0.93
N PHE A 118 21.50 -10.60 -1.02
CA PHE A 118 20.50 -9.94 -0.18
C PHE A 118 19.07 -10.45 -0.48
N ASN A 119 18.70 -10.62 -1.76
CA ASN A 119 17.41 -11.21 -2.13
C ASN A 119 17.27 -12.65 -1.63
N ARG A 120 18.35 -13.45 -1.65
CA ARG A 120 18.36 -14.79 -1.08
C ARG A 120 18.07 -14.75 0.43
N LEU A 121 18.75 -13.87 1.17
CA LEU A 121 18.52 -13.69 2.61
C LEU A 121 17.10 -13.22 2.94
N LEU A 122 16.50 -12.38 2.09
CA LEU A 122 15.10 -11.96 2.25
C LEU A 122 14.12 -13.11 2.00
N ALA A 123 14.37 -13.94 0.99
CA ALA A 123 13.53 -15.09 0.69
C ALA A 123 13.56 -16.14 1.82
N ASP A 124 14.72 -16.30 2.46
CA ASP A 124 14.92 -17.20 3.62
C ASP A 124 14.42 -16.58 4.94
N TRP A 125 13.82 -15.38 4.93
CA TRP A 125 13.37 -14.70 6.15
C TRP A 125 12.03 -15.27 6.66
N GLU A 126 12.09 -16.40 7.37
CA GLU A 126 10.94 -17.09 7.98
C GLU A 126 10.34 -16.39 9.22
N GLY A 127 10.92 -15.26 9.63
CA GLY A 127 10.78 -14.71 10.99
C GLY A 127 9.61 -13.75 11.23
N ILE A 128 8.68 -13.61 10.30
CA ILE A 128 7.52 -12.74 10.49
C ILE A 128 6.24 -13.57 10.33
N PRO A 129 5.71 -14.18 11.41
CA PRO A 129 4.32 -14.63 11.39
C PRO A 129 3.45 -13.41 11.08
N PHE A 130 2.84 -13.41 9.90
CA PHE A 130 2.14 -12.25 9.35
C PHE A 130 0.66 -12.57 9.12
N ASP A 131 0.04 -13.22 10.11
CA ASP A 131 -1.41 -13.30 10.21
C ASP A 131 -1.90 -11.94 10.73
N ILE A 132 -2.11 -10.97 9.83
CA ILE A 132 -2.56 -9.63 10.20
C ILE A 132 -3.94 -9.38 9.62
N GLU A 133 -4.87 -9.01 10.49
CA GLU A 133 -6.12 -8.41 10.08
C GLU A 133 -5.83 -6.97 9.64
N LEU A 134 -6.13 -6.69 8.38
CA LEU A 134 -6.05 -5.34 7.84
C LEU A 134 -7.26 -4.54 8.28
N ASP A 135 -6.99 -3.32 8.71
CA ASP A 135 -8.04 -2.35 9.00
C ASP A 135 -8.91 -2.07 7.77
N SER A 136 -10.13 -1.59 8.04
CA SER A 136 -11.04 -1.15 6.98
C SER A 136 -10.41 -0.06 6.11
N ILE A 137 -10.67 -0.14 4.80
CA ILE A 137 -10.14 0.76 3.77
C ILE A 137 -10.30 2.23 4.17
N ALA A 138 -9.21 2.99 4.04
CA ALA A 138 -9.18 4.41 4.28
C ALA A 138 -8.59 5.15 3.08
N ILE A 139 -9.22 6.24 2.69
CA ILE A 139 -8.65 7.27 1.82
C ILE A 139 -7.80 8.15 2.73
N CYS A 140 -6.51 8.19 2.46
CA CYS A 140 -5.53 8.90 3.29
C CYS A 140 -4.90 10.06 2.54
N SER A 141 -4.63 11.13 3.28
CA SER A 141 -3.60 12.10 2.92
C SER A 141 -2.25 11.63 3.46
N TYR A 142 -1.17 11.96 2.77
CA TYR A 142 0.18 11.64 3.22
C TYR A 142 1.11 12.84 3.02
N LYS A 143 2.08 13.00 3.93
CA LYS A 143 3.11 14.06 3.86
C LYS A 143 4.44 13.51 3.35
N ASP A 144 4.68 12.23 3.61
CA ASP A 144 5.87 11.48 3.25
C ASP A 144 5.48 10.02 2.99
N ALA A 145 6.46 9.17 2.66
CA ALA A 145 6.24 7.75 2.35
C ALA A 145 5.98 6.86 3.59
N ILE A 146 5.84 7.44 4.78
CA ILE A 146 5.65 6.69 6.03
C ILE A 146 4.44 7.17 6.85
N THR A 147 3.89 8.35 6.58
CA THR A 147 2.82 8.92 7.39
C THR A 147 1.54 9.08 6.58
N TYR A 148 0.53 8.28 6.94
CA TYR A 148 -0.78 8.26 6.28
C TYR A 148 -1.87 8.66 7.28
N GLU A 149 -2.58 9.75 7.01
CA GLU A 149 -3.67 10.28 7.84
C GLU A 149 -5.00 10.17 7.07
N PRO A 150 -6.00 9.45 7.60
CA PRO A 150 -7.33 9.36 6.97
C PRO A 150 -7.96 10.74 6.75
N ILE A 151 -8.57 10.95 5.58
CA ILE A 151 -9.22 12.23 5.24
C ILE A 151 -10.44 12.56 6.11
N LEU A 152 -11.02 11.54 6.74
CA LEU A 152 -12.05 11.66 7.77
C LEU A 152 -11.55 10.93 9.02
N ARG A 153 -11.46 11.66 10.14
CA ARG A 153 -11.13 11.04 11.43
C ARG A 153 -12.30 10.14 11.84
N ARG A 154 -12.04 8.84 12.01
CA ARG A 154 -12.98 7.91 12.63
C ARG A 154 -13.20 8.35 14.08
N LYS A 155 -14.45 8.53 14.49
CA LYS A 155 -14.78 8.75 15.91
C LYS A 155 -14.74 7.38 16.58
N HIS A 156 -13.81 7.22 17.53
CA HIS A 156 -13.78 6.07 18.43
C HIS A 156 -14.92 6.17 19.45
#